data_AF-A0A2M7FFD6-F1
#
_entry.id   AF-A0A2M7FFD6-F1
#
_cell.length_a   1.000
_cell.length_b   1.000
_cell.length_c   1.000
_cell.angle_alpha   90.00
_cell.angle_beta   90.00
_cell.angle_gamma   90.00
#
_symmetry.space_group_name_H-M   'P 1'
#
loop_
_entity.id
_entity.type
_entity.pdbx_description
1 polymer ?
#
loop_
_entity_poly.entity_id
_entity_poly.type
_entity_poly.pdbx_seq_one_letter_code
_entity_poly.pdbx_strand_id
1 'polypeptide(L)'
;MLADFFVRFRPYRYFPIWLQLLVLTALFVVTVFVFLRLGNVKGMPLTPTIYTAPIYEELLFRGFILGYLLCRLAPGQAVVLSSLLFGVWHLKNLAFIGAPEVLLQVAVTGLLVGPILAVIALKMRSIWPALMVHFVWNLVAVSL
;
A
#
# COMPACT_ATOMS: atom_id res chain seq x y z
N MET A 1 21.03 -4.93 11.01
CA MET A 1 19.55 -4.95 11.18
C MET A 1 18.84 -4.12 10.11
N LEU A 2 19.29 -2.89 9.79
CA LEU A 2 18.66 -1.99 8.82
C LEU A 2 18.90 -2.35 7.34
N ALA A 3 20.09 -2.84 7.00
CA ALA A 3 20.41 -3.33 5.64
C ALA A 3 19.54 -4.53 5.20
N ASP A 4 19.01 -5.29 6.16
CA ASP A 4 18.10 -6.41 5.87
C ASP A 4 16.68 -5.93 5.54
N PHE A 5 16.26 -4.75 5.99
CA PHE A 5 14.86 -4.32 5.85
C PHE A 5 14.59 -3.72 4.47
N PHE A 6 15.57 -3.01 3.92
CA PHE A 6 15.39 -2.19 2.72
C PHE A 6 15.15 -2.99 1.44
N VAL A 7 15.70 -4.21 1.35
CA VAL A 7 15.66 -5.02 0.12
C VAL A 7 15.61 -6.51 0.38
N ARG A 8 15.85 -7.03 1.60
CA ARG A 8 15.50 -8.44 1.87
C ARG A 8 14.03 -8.51 2.24
N PHE A 9 13.17 -8.50 1.22
CA PHE A 9 12.09 -9.49 1.23
C PHE A 9 12.78 -10.78 1.60
N ARG A 10 12.55 -11.32 2.80
CA ARG A 10 13.01 -12.68 3.07
C ARG A 10 12.51 -13.48 1.88
N PRO A 11 13.38 -14.10 1.08
CA PRO A 11 12.88 -14.98 0.04
C PRO A 11 12.02 -15.98 0.82
N TYR A 12 10.70 -15.91 0.62
CA TYR A 12 9.89 -17.09 0.85
C TYR A 12 10.63 -18.14 0.03
N ARG A 13 10.97 -19.29 0.58
CA ARG A 13 12.05 -20.18 0.09
C ARG A 13 11.98 -20.54 -1.42
N TYR A 14 10.87 -20.21 -2.09
CA TYR A 14 10.55 -20.40 -3.50
C TYR A 14 10.22 -19.10 -4.30
N PHE A 15 10.36 -17.90 -3.72
CA PHE A 15 9.91 -16.63 -4.31
C PHE A 15 11.02 -15.55 -4.27
N PRO A 16 11.96 -15.58 -5.24
CA PRO A 16 13.11 -14.67 -5.28
C PRO A 16 12.69 -13.23 -5.58
N ILE A 17 13.53 -12.26 -5.20
CA ILE A 17 13.21 -10.82 -5.29
C ILE A 17 12.89 -10.35 -6.71
N TRP A 18 13.58 -10.87 -7.72
CA TRP A 18 13.29 -10.52 -9.12
C TRP A 18 11.92 -11.00 -9.56
N LEU A 19 11.45 -12.15 -9.05
CA LEU A 19 10.12 -12.68 -9.35
C LEU A 19 9.05 -11.86 -8.65
N GLN A 20 9.31 -11.41 -7.43
CA GLN A 20 8.46 -10.45 -6.74
C GLN A 20 8.34 -9.18 -7.58
N LEU A 21 9.47 -8.54 -7.93
CA LEU A 21 9.45 -7.32 -8.74
C LEU A 21 8.74 -7.51 -10.09
N LEU A 22 8.98 -8.63 -10.78
CA LEU A 22 8.30 -8.96 -12.04
C LEU A 22 6.79 -9.06 -11.87
N VAL A 23 6.31 -9.79 -10.85
CA VAL A 23 4.88 -9.94 -10.55
C VAL A 23 4.26 -8.59 -10.21
N LEU A 24 4.95 -7.78 -9.41
CA LEU A 24 4.49 -6.45 -9.00
C LEU A 24 4.38 -5.50 -10.21
N THR A 25 5.40 -5.48 -11.08
CA THR A 25 5.40 -4.69 -12.31
C THR A 25 4.34 -5.17 -13.30
N ALA A 26 4.18 -6.49 -13.47
CA ALA A 26 3.15 -7.05 -14.35
C ALA A 26 1.74 -6.68 -13.86
N LEU A 27 1.47 -6.81 -12.57
CA LEU A 27 0.19 -6.42 -11.97
C LEU A 27 -0.07 -4.93 -12.14
N PHE A 28 0.94 -4.08 -11.93
CA PHE A 28 0.83 -2.63 -12.16
C PHE A 28 0.51 -2.27 -13.62
N VAL A 29 1.21 -2.88 -14.58
CA VAL A 29 0.98 -2.65 -16.02
C VAL A 29 -0.42 -3.10 -16.43
N VAL A 30 -0.86 -4.26 -15.95
CA VAL A 30 -2.23 -4.75 -16.18
C VAL A 30 -3.26 -3.78 -15.63
N THR A 31 -3.07 -3.24 -14.42
CA THR A 31 -3.97 -2.23 -13.84
C THR A 31 -4.06 -0.98 -14.68
N VAL A 32 -2.92 -0.41 -15.06
CA VAL A 32 -2.88 0.80 -15.87
C VAL A 32 -3.52 0.55 -17.23
N PHE A 33 -3.24 -0.58 -17.86
CA PHE A 33 -3.85 -0.96 -19.13
C PHE A 33 -5.38 -1.12 -19.03
N VAL A 34 -5.87 -1.81 -17.99
CA VAL A 34 -7.31 -1.97 -17.73
C VAL A 34 -7.97 -0.64 -17.45
N PHE A 35 -7.36 0.21 -16.63
CA PHE A 35 -7.84 1.56 -16.34
C PHE A 35 -7.91 2.43 -17.61
N LEU A 36 -6.88 2.42 -18.45
CA LEU A 36 -6.84 3.19 -19.69
C LEU A 36 -7.85 2.68 -20.73
N ARG A 37 -8.14 1.37 -20.75
CA ARG A 37 -9.11 0.76 -21.67
C ARG A 37 -10.56 0.91 -21.22
N LEU A 38 -10.81 0.91 -19.91
CA LEU A 38 -12.17 0.94 -19.34
C LEU A 38 -12.57 2.33 -18.79
N GLY A 39 -11.61 3.26 -18.68
CA GLY A 39 -11.74 4.56 -17.99
C GLY A 39 -12.67 5.59 -18.59
N ASN A 40 -13.46 5.25 -19.62
CA ASN A 40 -14.50 6.13 -20.20
C ASN A 40 -15.93 5.71 -19.83
N VAL A 41 -16.10 4.68 -19.01
CA VAL A 41 -17.43 4.34 -18.45
C VAL A 41 -17.64 5.18 -17.20
N LYS A 42 -18.40 6.27 -17.32
CA LYS A 42 -18.97 6.98 -16.15
C LYS A 42 -19.73 5.94 -15.32
N GLY A 43 -19.26 5.68 -14.10
CA GLY A 43 -19.83 4.65 -13.25
C GLY A 43 -19.12 3.29 -13.34
N MET A 44 -17.83 3.24 -13.64
CA MET A 44 -17.00 2.08 -13.28
C MET A 44 -16.26 2.33 -11.96
N PRO A 45 -16.92 2.18 -10.81
CA PRO A 45 -16.25 2.28 -9.54
C PRO A 45 -15.59 0.90 -9.27
N LEU A 46 -14.33 0.94 -8.79
CA LEU A 46 -13.83 0.02 -7.76
C LEU A 46 -13.19 -1.32 -8.15
N THR A 47 -13.40 -1.96 -9.31
CA THR A 47 -12.96 -3.38 -9.43
C THR A 47 -11.45 -3.63 -9.60
N PRO A 48 -10.69 -3.04 -10.53
CA PRO A 48 -9.26 -3.36 -10.68
C PRO A 48 -8.39 -2.73 -9.59
N THR A 49 -8.70 -1.49 -9.20
CA THR A 49 -7.95 -0.72 -8.21
C THR A 49 -7.98 -1.37 -6.83
N ILE A 50 -9.10 -1.97 -6.40
CA ILE A 50 -9.17 -2.68 -5.11
C ILE A 50 -8.13 -3.79 -4.99
N TYR A 51 -7.89 -4.53 -6.08
CA TYR A 51 -6.99 -5.67 -6.05
C TYR A 51 -5.52 -5.30 -6.30
N THR A 52 -5.26 -4.23 -7.04
CA THR A 52 -3.87 -3.90 -7.39
C THR A 52 -3.32 -2.72 -6.62
N ALA A 53 -4.17 -1.88 -6.03
CA ALA A 53 -3.73 -0.77 -5.19
C ALA A 53 -2.94 -1.19 -3.96
N PRO A 54 -3.41 -2.17 -3.16
CA PRO A 54 -2.67 -2.62 -1.98
C PRO A 54 -1.23 -3.02 -2.30
N ILE A 55 -1.01 -3.59 -3.48
CA ILE A 55 0.29 -4.09 -3.91
C ILE A 55 1.31 -2.96 -4.04
N TYR A 56 1.01 -1.95 -4.88
CA TYR A 56 1.94 -0.85 -5.08
C TYR A 56 2.01 0.07 -3.85
N GLU A 57 0.91 0.18 -3.10
CA GLU A 57 0.89 0.98 -1.86
C GLU A 57 1.76 0.35 -0.78
N GLU A 58 1.65 -0.95 -0.52
CA GLU A 58 2.52 -1.60 0.47
C GLU A 58 4.00 -1.60 0.06
N LEU A 59 4.30 -1.77 -1.23
CA LEU A 59 5.68 -1.63 -1.70
C LEU A 59 6.24 -0.23 -1.42
N LEU A 60 5.48 0.80 -1.80
CA LEU A 60 5.92 2.18 -1.66
C LEU A 60 6.05 2.57 -0.18
N PHE A 61 4.99 2.34 0.60
CA PHE A 61 4.93 2.82 1.98
C PHE A 61 5.69 1.91 2.95
N ARG A 62 5.53 0.58 2.86
CA ARG A 62 6.10 -0.36 3.85
C ARG A 62 7.45 -0.91 3.42
N GLY A 63 7.68 -1.03 2.11
CA GLY A 63 8.99 -1.34 1.55
C GLY A 63 9.91 -0.13 1.56
N PHE A 64 9.70 0.80 0.62
CA PHE A 64 10.64 1.89 0.35
C PHE A 64 10.63 2.98 1.42
N ILE A 65 9.48 3.61 1.69
CA ILE A 65 9.39 4.77 2.59
C ILE A 65 9.71 4.37 4.03
N LEU A 66 9.00 3.39 4.60
CA LEU A 66 9.25 2.91 5.95
C LEU A 66 10.70 2.41 6.12
N GLY A 67 11.22 1.68 5.13
CA GLY A 67 12.63 1.25 5.14
C GLY A 67 13.60 2.43 5.16
N TYR A 68 13.35 3.45 4.33
CA TYR A 68 14.14 4.68 4.29
C TYR A 68 14.14 5.44 5.61
N LEU A 69 12.96 5.56 6.22
CA LEU A 69 12.79 6.26 7.48
C LEU A 69 13.48 5.49 8.63
N LEU A 70 13.44 4.17 8.64
CA LEU A 70 14.12 3.35 9.65
C LEU A 70 15.65 3.52 9.63
N CYS A 71 16.24 3.93 8.50
CA CYS A 71 17.68 4.23 8.44
C CYS A 71 18.07 5.55 9.13
N ARG A 72 17.11 6.42 9.44
CA ARG A 72 17.36 7.80 9.91
C ARG A 72 16.62 8.15 11.20
N LEU A 73 15.53 7.46 11.50
CA LEU A 73 14.61 7.76 12.58
C LEU A 73 14.42 6.54 13.50
N ALA A 74 13.95 6.80 14.72
CA ALA A 74 13.52 5.72 15.60
C ALA A 74 12.31 4.97 14.99
N PRO A 75 12.13 3.66 15.27
CA PRO A 75 11.06 2.87 14.68
C PRO A 75 9.65 3.47 14.85
N GLY A 76 9.35 4.03 16.01
CA GLY A 76 8.06 4.70 16.26
C GLY A 76 7.85 5.92 15.35
N GLN A 77 8.88 6.75 15.15
CA GLN A 77 8.81 7.92 14.27
C GLN A 77 8.66 7.50 12.80
N ALA A 78 9.38 6.46 12.38
CA ALA A 78 9.29 5.92 11.03
C ALA A 78 7.88 5.36 10.74
N VAL A 79 7.29 4.65 11.70
CA VAL A 79 5.90 4.17 11.61
C VAL A 79 4.92 5.33 11.47
N VAL A 80 5.00 6.34 12.35
CA VAL A 80 4.10 7.50 12.30
C VAL A 80 4.22 8.23 10.97
N LEU A 81 5.43 8.59 10.55
CA LEU A 81 5.62 9.38 9.33
C LEU A 81 5.25 8.61 8.06
N SER A 82 5.60 7.31 7.97
CA SER A 82 5.14 6.45 6.88
C SER A 82 3.61 6.38 6.80
N SER A 83 2.94 6.35 7.95
CA SER A 83 1.48 6.22 8.03
C SER A 83 0.78 7.51 7.63
N LEU A 84 1.27 8.66 8.08
CA LEU A 84 0.73 9.96 7.67
C LEU A 84 0.87 10.18 6.17
N LEU A 85 2.01 9.84 5.59
CA LEU A 85 2.23 9.90 4.14
C LEU A 85 1.26 8.97 3.38
N PHE A 86 0.99 7.78 3.92
CA PHE A 86 0.00 6.87 3.37
C PHE A 86 -1.42 7.44 3.43
N GLY A 87 -1.78 8.16 4.50
CA GLY A 87 -3.02 8.94 4.57
C GLY A 87 -3.12 9.98 3.47
N VAL A 88 -2.12 10.87 3.38
CA VAL A 88 -2.06 11.97 2.40
C VAL A 88 -2.14 11.47 0.95
N TRP A 89 -1.58 10.30 0.65
CA TRP A 89 -1.65 9.65 -0.66
C TRP A 89 -3.09 9.43 -1.17
N HIS A 90 -4.08 9.40 -0.29
CA HIS A 90 -5.50 9.23 -0.66
C HIS A 90 -6.16 10.52 -1.14
N LEU A 91 -5.53 11.69 -1.01
CA LEU A 91 -6.06 12.94 -1.58
C LEU A 91 -6.25 12.88 -3.11
N LYS A 92 -5.51 12.01 -3.81
CA LYS A 92 -5.71 11.73 -5.23
C LYS A 92 -7.15 11.30 -5.57
N ASN A 93 -7.87 10.76 -4.58
CA ASN A 93 -9.23 10.25 -4.76
C ASN A 93 -10.29 11.37 -4.83
N LEU A 94 -9.93 12.64 -4.59
CA LEU A 94 -10.83 13.79 -4.81
C LEU A 94 -11.39 13.86 -6.24
N ALA A 95 -10.69 13.27 -7.21
CA ALA A 95 -11.18 13.18 -8.59
C ALA A 95 -12.36 12.20 -8.76
N PHE A 96 -12.61 11.33 -7.79
CA PHE A 96 -13.57 10.23 -7.88
C PHE A 96 -14.66 10.26 -6.80
N ILE A 97 -14.36 10.81 -5.61
CA ILE A 97 -15.27 10.88 -4.46
C ILE A 97 -15.27 12.29 -3.85
N GLY A 98 -16.29 12.59 -3.04
CA GLY A 98 -16.47 13.91 -2.42
C GLY A 98 -15.41 14.27 -1.38
N ALA A 99 -15.27 15.56 -1.10
CA ALA A 99 -14.27 16.07 -0.16
C ALA A 99 -14.43 15.53 1.28
N PRO A 100 -15.63 15.45 1.87
CA PRO A 100 -15.81 14.86 3.20
C PRO A 100 -15.36 13.39 3.27
N GLU A 101 -15.68 12.61 2.23
CA GLU A 101 -15.34 11.19 2.14
C GLU A 101 -13.82 11.00 2.03
N VAL A 102 -13.15 11.83 1.20
CA VAL A 102 -11.68 11.80 1.11
C VAL A 102 -11.04 12.18 2.44
N LEU A 103 -11.53 13.22 3.12
CA LEU A 103 -10.96 13.63 4.41
C LEU A 103 -11.07 12.51 5.46
N LEU A 104 -12.22 11.83 5.51
CA LEU A 104 -12.39 10.65 6.35
C LEU A 104 -11.43 9.53 5.93
N GLN A 105 -11.30 9.26 4.63
CA GLN A 105 -10.37 8.25 4.10
C GLN A 105 -8.93 8.56 4.50
N VAL A 106 -8.47 9.81 4.35
CA VAL A 106 -7.12 10.27 4.73
C VAL A 106 -6.89 10.09 6.24
N ALA A 107 -7.87 10.45 7.07
CA ALA A 107 -7.78 10.31 8.52
C ALA A 107 -7.69 8.83 8.95
N VAL A 108 -8.60 7.98 8.44
CA VAL A 108 -8.64 6.56 8.79
C VAL A 108 -7.40 5.82 8.28
N THR A 109 -7.01 6.06 7.02
CA THR A 109 -5.83 5.42 6.45
C THR A 109 -4.54 5.92 7.09
N GLY A 110 -4.45 7.21 7.44
CA GLY A 110 -3.25 7.80 8.05
C GLY A 110 -3.07 7.47 9.53
N LEU A 111 -4.16 7.44 10.30
CA LEU A 111 -4.11 7.35 11.77
C LEU A 111 -4.41 5.94 12.31
N LEU A 112 -5.10 5.09 11.55
CA LEU A 112 -5.52 3.76 12.01
C LEU A 112 -4.91 2.64 11.16
N VAL A 113 -5.25 2.58 9.88
CA VAL A 113 -4.79 1.50 8.98
C VAL A 113 -3.29 1.61 8.77
N GLY A 114 -2.81 2.84 8.56
CA GLY A 114 -1.43 3.20 8.34
C GLY A 114 -0.46 2.56 9.34
N PRO A 115 -0.63 2.87 10.64
CA PRO A 115 0.23 2.35 11.70
C PRO A 115 0.12 0.84 11.87
N ILE A 116 -1.08 0.25 11.74
CA ILE A 116 -1.28 -1.21 11.86
C ILE A 116 -0.43 -1.92 10.81
N LEU A 117 -0.54 -1.52 9.55
CA LEU A 117 0.20 -2.13 8.44
C LEU A 117 1.72 -1.94 8.59
N ALA A 118 2.15 -0.75 9.02
CA ALA A 118 3.57 -0.47 9.26
C ALA A 118 4.16 -1.31 10.41
N VAL A 119 3.41 -1.49 11.50
CA VAL A 119 3.81 -2.35 12.63
C VAL A 119 3.86 -3.82 12.21
N ILE A 120 2.88 -4.29 11.43
CA ILE A 120 2.89 -5.66 10.88
C ILE A 120 4.13 -5.86 10.01
N ALA A 121 4.40 -4.95 9.07
CA ALA A 121 5.58 -5.04 8.20
C ALA A 121 6.89 -5.05 9.01
N LEU A 122 6.98 -4.19 10.04
CA LEU A 122 8.14 -4.10 10.92
C LEU A 122 8.37 -5.38 11.73
N LYS A 123 7.32 -5.90 12.38
CA LYS A 123 7.40 -7.11 13.21
C LYS A 123 7.65 -8.37 12.38
N MET A 124 6.97 -8.50 11.25
CA MET A 124 7.06 -9.67 10.38
C MET A 124 8.26 -9.63 9.42
N ARG A 125 8.93 -8.47 9.32
CA ARG A 125 10.06 -8.22 8.41
C ARG A 125 9.71 -8.63 6.97
N SER A 126 8.49 -8.32 6.55
CA SER A 126 7.91 -8.69 5.25
C SER A 126 6.69 -7.81 4.97
N ILE A 127 6.52 -7.37 3.72
CA ILE A 127 5.32 -6.63 3.32
C ILE A 127 4.11 -7.54 3.12
N TRP A 128 4.32 -8.85 2.89
CA TRP A 128 3.25 -9.77 2.50
C TRP A 128 2.12 -9.86 3.54
N PRO A 129 2.38 -9.95 4.86
CA PRO A 129 1.31 -9.94 5.85
C PRO A 129 0.55 -8.60 5.89
N ALA A 130 1.26 -7.47 5.75
CA ALA A 130 0.62 -6.16 5.66
C ALA A 130 -0.26 -6.06 4.40
N LEU A 131 0.24 -6.54 3.27
CA LEU A 131 -0.49 -6.61 2.01
C LEU A 131 -1.78 -7.42 2.13
N MET A 132 -1.75 -8.60 2.76
CA MET A 132 -2.96 -9.41 2.97
C MET A 132 -3.99 -8.69 3.86
N VAL A 133 -3.55 -8.02 4.93
CA VAL A 133 -4.44 -7.24 5.79
C VAL A 133 -5.02 -6.04 5.03
N HIS A 134 -4.22 -5.38 4.19
CA HIS A 134 -4.68 -4.27 3.36
C HIS A 134 -5.70 -4.74 2.30
N PHE A 135 -5.50 -5.91 1.70
CA PHE A 135 -6.51 -6.53 0.83
C PHE A 135 -7.85 -6.72 1.55
N VAL A 136 -7.83 -7.31 2.74
CA VAL A 136 -9.04 -7.50 3.56
C VAL A 136 -9.69 -6.16 3.89
N TRP A 137 -8.89 -5.17 4.26
CA TRP A 137 -9.38 -3.81 4.53
C TRP A 137 -10.13 -3.23 3.34
N ASN A 138 -9.57 -3.32 2.12
CA ASN A 138 -10.24 -2.80 0.92
C ASN A 138 -11.54 -3.56 0.59
N LEU A 139 -11.58 -4.88 0.80
CA LEU A 139 -12.80 -5.67 0.61
C LEU A 139 -13.90 -5.30 1.61
N VAL A 140 -13.54 -5.03 2.87
CA VAL A 140 -14.50 -4.54 3.86
C VAL A 140 -14.97 -3.13 3.50
N ALA A 141 -14.03 -2.23 3.18
CA ALA A 141 -14.34 -0.83 2.88
C ALA A 141 -15.24 -0.65 1.64
N VAL A 142 -15.16 -1.54 0.64
CA VAL A 142 -16.06 -1.49 -0.52
C VAL A 142 -17.45 -2.06 -0.23
N SER A 143 -17.56 -2.88 0.81
CA SER A 143 -18.80 -3.60 1.15
C SER A 143 -19.67 -2.84 2.16
N LEU A 144 -19.21 -1.67 2.61
CA LEU A 144 -19.88 -0.76 3.54
C LEU A 144 -20.34 0.50 2.81
#